data_AF-A0A1B6ETN2-F1
#
_entry.id   AF-A0A1B6ETN2-F1
#
_cell.length_a   1.000
_cell.length_b   1.000
_cell.length_c   1.000
_cell.angle_alpha   90.00
_cell.angle_beta   90.00
_cell.angle_gamma   90.00
#
_symmetry.space_group_name_H-M   'P 1'
#
loop_
_entity.id
_entity.type
_entity.pdbx_description
1 polymer ?
#
loop_
_entity_poly.entity_id
_entity_poly.type
_entity_poly.pdbx_seq_one_letter_code
_entity_poly.pdbx_strand_id
1 'polypeptide(L)'
;VDVSTELTLHFLLSVFDRLERKRVQVLSAKIALVCLCAAKLQDKYQYLFTQLADHNNCLSRRKLHALLDSMVAVTDYLSESLAFSADLIPATIDSCFKQSHGPLGISEDVFMAWLMREPQLLVWLS
;
A
#
# COMPACT_ATOMS: atom_id res chain seq x y z
N VAL A 1 -16.40 18.04 16.38
CA VAL A 1 -15.65 17.27 15.38
C VAL A 1 -16.65 16.32 14.74
N ASP A 2 -16.64 16.15 13.42
CA ASP A 2 -17.58 15.26 12.73
C ASP A 2 -17.32 13.80 13.16
N VAL A 3 -18.37 13.01 13.37
CA VAL A 3 -18.28 11.59 13.77
C VAL A 3 -17.43 10.79 12.79
N SER A 4 -17.52 11.10 11.49
CA SER A 4 -16.70 10.46 10.46
C SER A 4 -15.21 10.74 10.66
N THR A 5 -14.86 11.95 11.10
CA THR A 5 -13.47 12.33 11.36
C THR A 5 -12.91 11.59 12.57
N GLU A 6 -13.70 11.44 13.63
CA GLU A 6 -13.31 10.70 14.83
C GLU A 6 -13.12 9.21 14.54
N LEU A 7 -14.07 8.58 13.83
CA LEU A 7 -13.96 7.19 13.40
C LEU A 7 -12.74 6.95 12.50
N THR A 8 -12.49 7.86 11.55
CA THR A 8 -11.34 7.76 10.64
C THR A 8 -10.03 7.89 11.42
N LEU A 9 -9.95 8.83 12.37
CA LEU A 9 -8.77 8.99 13.22
C LEU A 9 -8.53 7.75 14.08
N HIS A 10 -9.59 7.23 14.72
CA HIS A 10 -9.52 6.01 15.52
C HIS A 10 -9.02 4.84 14.67
N PHE A 11 -9.60 4.63 13.49
CA PHE A 11 -9.16 3.60 12.55
C PHE A 11 -7.67 3.73 12.21
N LEU A 12 -7.20 4.92 11.82
CA LEU A 12 -5.79 5.13 11.46
C LEU A 12 -4.83 4.85 12.62
N LEU A 13 -5.21 5.24 13.85
CA LEU A 13 -4.39 4.97 15.04
C LEU A 13 -4.40 3.48 15.39
N SER A 14 -5.56 2.81 15.36
CA SER A 14 -5.65 1.37 15.64
C SER A 14 -4.85 0.53 14.66
N VAL A 15 -4.79 0.93 13.39
CA VAL A 15 -4.03 0.21 12.35
C VAL A 15 -2.52 0.46 12.48
N PHE A 16 -2.09 1.71 12.62
CA PHE A 16 -0.68 2.09 12.41
C PHE A 16 0.08 2.52 13.67
N ASP A 17 -0.59 2.82 14.78
CA ASP A 17 0.04 3.29 16.02
C ASP A 17 0.06 2.22 17.12
N ARG A 18 0.67 1.06 16.81
CA ARG A 18 0.78 -0.08 17.73
C ARG A 18 1.51 0.22 19.05
N LEU A 19 2.23 1.35 19.12
CA LEU A 19 3.00 1.79 20.29
C LEU A 19 2.31 2.94 21.04
N GLU A 20 1.08 3.28 20.67
CA GLU A 20 0.24 4.30 21.33
C GLU A 20 0.91 5.68 21.45
N ARG A 21 1.71 6.07 20.45
CA ARG A 21 2.45 7.34 20.42
C ARG A 21 1.66 8.50 19.84
N LYS A 22 0.43 8.24 19.38
CA LYS A 22 -0.44 9.14 18.63
C LYS A 22 0.22 9.66 17.35
N ARG A 23 0.95 8.80 16.65
CA ARG A 23 1.67 9.15 15.41
C ARG A 23 1.42 8.11 14.32
N VAL A 24 1.09 8.59 13.13
CA VAL A 24 0.91 7.76 11.94
C VAL A 24 1.81 8.31 10.84
N GLN A 25 2.48 7.43 10.09
CA GLN A 25 3.24 7.86 8.92
C GLN A 25 2.29 8.43 7.87
N VAL A 26 2.65 9.58 7.28
CA VAL A 26 1.82 10.26 6.27
C VAL A 26 1.49 9.32 5.09
N LEU A 27 2.46 8.50 4.65
CA LEU A 27 2.24 7.54 3.58
C LEU A 27 1.20 6.48 3.97
N SER A 28 1.31 5.88 5.15
CA SER A 28 0.36 4.87 5.65
C SER A 28 -1.06 5.44 5.80
N ALA A 29 -1.19 6.68 6.31
CA ALA A 29 -2.48 7.36 6.37
C ALA A 29 -3.09 7.55 4.98
N LYS A 30 -2.30 8.01 4.01
CA LYS A 30 -2.75 8.16 2.61
C LYS A 30 -3.20 6.82 2.02
N ILE A 31 -2.43 5.75 2.24
CA ILE A 31 -2.75 4.40 1.74
C ILE A 31 -4.10 3.93 2.31
N ALA A 32 -4.30 4.04 3.62
CA ALA A 32 -5.57 3.65 4.24
C ALA A 32 -6.76 4.46 3.70
N LEU A 33 -6.59 5.77 3.50
CA LEU A 33 -7.64 6.60 2.90
C LEU A 33 -7.92 6.23 1.44
N VAL A 34 -6.91 5.83 0.67
CA VAL A 34 -7.08 5.30 -0.70
C VAL A 34 -7.86 3.99 -0.69
N CYS A 35 -7.63 3.11 0.29
CA CYS A 35 -8.40 1.89 0.44
C CYS A 35 -9.89 2.20 0.68
N LEU A 36 -10.18 3.17 1.56
CA LEU A 36 -11.54 3.54 1.95
C LEU A 36 -12.31 4.40 0.94
N CYS A 37 -11.63 5.12 0.04
CA CYS A 37 -12.32 6.07 -0.84
C CYS A 37 -13.08 5.38 -1.98
N ALA A 38 -14.11 6.04 -2.50
CA ALA A 38 -14.95 5.57 -3.61
C ALA A 38 -14.39 5.92 -5.01
N ALA A 39 -13.08 6.18 -5.12
CA ALA A 39 -12.43 6.44 -6.40
C ALA A 39 -12.40 5.16 -7.26
N LYS A 40 -12.30 5.33 -8.59
CA LYS A 40 -12.10 4.20 -9.49
C LYS A 40 -10.79 3.50 -9.16
N LEU A 41 -10.75 2.18 -9.33
CA LEU A 41 -9.56 1.38 -9.04
C LEU A 41 -8.31 1.89 -9.77
N GLN A 42 -8.46 2.24 -11.05
CA GLN A 42 -7.38 2.82 -11.84
C GLN A 42 -6.84 4.13 -11.22
N ASP A 43 -7.71 5.03 -10.77
CA ASP A 43 -7.32 6.29 -10.14
C ASP A 43 -6.57 6.03 -8.82
N LYS A 44 -7.00 5.01 -8.05
CA LYS A 44 -6.31 4.58 -6.82
C LYS A 44 -4.89 4.10 -7.14
N TYR A 45 -4.73 3.25 -8.15
CA TYR A 45 -3.42 2.71 -8.55
C TYR A 45 -2.47 3.80 -9.03
N GLN A 46 -2.97 4.72 -9.86
CA GLN A 46 -2.21 5.87 -10.33
C GLN A 46 -1.78 6.76 -9.17
N TYR A 47 -2.70 7.07 -8.25
CA TYR A 47 -2.38 7.83 -7.06
C TYR A 47 -1.30 7.14 -6.21
N LEU A 48 -1.42 5.83 -5.95
CA LEU A 48 -0.41 5.09 -5.19
C LEU A 48 0.97 5.18 -5.84
N PHE A 49 1.06 5.03 -7.16
CA PHE A 49 2.32 5.21 -7.87
C PHE A 49 2.92 6.61 -7.64
N THR A 50 2.12 7.68 -7.81
CA THR A 50 2.60 9.06 -7.59
C THR A 50 3.09 9.33 -6.16
N GLN A 51 2.54 8.64 -5.15
CA GLN A 51 3.00 8.78 -3.77
C GLN A 51 4.31 8.04 -3.48
N LEU A 52 4.64 7.03 -4.29
CA LEU A 52 5.75 6.12 -4.04
C LEU A 52 6.95 6.35 -4.96
N ALA A 53 6.71 6.86 -6.17
CA ALA A 53 7.72 7.18 -7.16
C ALA A 53 8.66 8.29 -6.65
N ASP A 54 9.91 8.22 -7.08
CA ASP A 54 10.90 9.27 -6.85
C ASP A 54 10.84 10.35 -7.95
N HIS A 55 11.78 11.30 -7.91
CA HIS A 55 11.87 12.38 -8.89
C HIS A 55 12.20 11.91 -10.32
N ASN A 56 12.56 10.65 -10.52
CA ASN A 56 12.81 10.05 -11.82
C ASN A 56 11.59 9.26 -12.34
N ASN A 57 10.43 9.36 -11.68
CA ASN A 57 9.26 8.51 -11.93
C ASN A 57 9.57 7.01 -11.80
N CYS A 58 10.44 6.66 -10.85
CA CYS A 58 10.79 5.28 -10.54
C CYS A 58 10.30 4.88 -9.15
N LEU A 59 9.67 3.71 -9.06
CA LEU A 59 9.30 3.06 -7.81
C LEU A 59 10.42 2.12 -7.36
N SER A 60 10.99 2.37 -6.19
CA SER A 60 12.00 1.49 -5.58
C SER A 60 11.40 0.33 -4.79
N ARG A 61 12.16 -0.76 -4.63
CA ARG A 61 11.79 -1.91 -3.78
C ARG A 61 11.42 -1.49 -2.35
N ARG A 62 12.18 -0.54 -1.77
CA ARG A 62 11.92 -0.01 -0.42
C ARG A 62 10.57 0.70 -0.32
N LYS A 63 10.20 1.46 -1.35
CA LYS A 63 8.91 2.16 -1.39
C LYS A 63 7.76 1.18 -1.61
N LEU A 64 7.94 0.17 -2.46
CA LEU A 64 6.96 -0.92 -2.60
C LEU A 64 6.78 -1.69 -1.29
N HIS A 65 7.86 -1.97 -0.56
CA HIS A 65 7.78 -2.59 0.77
C HIS A 65 6.91 -1.76 1.72
N ALA A 66 7.12 -0.44 1.79
CA ALA A 66 6.32 0.44 2.65
C ALA A 66 4.83 0.49 2.28
N LEU A 67 4.51 0.37 0.98
CA LEU A 67 3.13 0.18 0.52
C LEU A 67 2.55 -1.13 1.06
N LEU A 68 3.26 -2.24 0.82
CA LEU A 68 2.80 -3.59 1.20
C LEU A 68 2.65 -3.74 2.72
N ASP A 69 3.59 -3.21 3.51
CA ASP A 69 3.49 -3.16 4.98
C ASP A 69 2.21 -2.44 5.43
N SER A 70 1.90 -1.31 4.79
CA SER A 70 0.71 -0.54 5.14
C SER A 70 -0.58 -1.28 4.75
N MET A 71 -0.57 -2.00 3.63
CA MET A 71 -1.70 -2.84 3.19
C MET A 71 -1.91 -4.03 4.12
N VAL A 72 -0.83 -4.72 4.49
CA VAL A 72 -0.85 -5.84 5.45
C VAL A 72 -1.37 -5.37 6.81
N ALA A 73 -0.95 -4.20 7.29
CA ALA A 73 -1.45 -3.66 8.55
C ALA A 73 -2.97 -3.41 8.50
N VAL A 74 -3.51 -2.93 7.37
CA VAL A 74 -4.94 -2.76 7.19
C VAL A 74 -5.67 -4.11 7.20
N THR A 75 -5.19 -5.11 6.46
CA THR A 75 -5.83 -6.44 6.43
C THR A 75 -5.71 -7.19 7.75
N ASP A 76 -4.61 -7.01 8.48
CA ASP A 76 -4.41 -7.56 9.83
C ASP A 76 -5.42 -6.96 10.82
N TYR A 77 -5.67 -5.65 10.76
CA TYR A 77 -6.73 -5.00 11.54
C TYR A 77 -8.13 -5.57 11.23
N LEU A 78 -8.36 -6.01 9.99
CA LEU A 78 -9.59 -6.66 9.56
C LEU A 78 -9.65 -8.16 9.87
N SER A 79 -8.66 -8.69 10.61
CA SER A 79 -8.55 -10.12 10.97
C SER A 79 -8.30 -11.06 9.79
N GLU A 80 -7.69 -10.57 8.71
CA GLU A 80 -7.39 -11.33 7.48
C GLU A 80 -5.90 -11.71 7.36
N SER A 81 -5.19 -11.80 8.48
CA SER A 81 -3.73 -12.07 8.52
C SER A 81 -3.33 -13.44 7.98
N LEU A 82 -4.26 -14.41 7.93
CA LEU A 82 -4.02 -15.72 7.32
C LEU A 82 -3.83 -15.63 5.80
N ALA A 83 -4.59 -14.76 5.13
CA ALA A 83 -4.58 -14.60 3.67
C ALA A 83 -3.57 -13.54 3.20
N PHE A 84 -3.27 -12.55 4.04
CA PHE A 84 -2.45 -11.37 3.70
C PHE A 84 -1.33 -11.13 4.71
N SER A 85 -0.49 -12.14 4.97
CA SER A 85 0.62 -12.06 5.93
C SER A 85 1.81 -11.25 5.40
N ALA A 86 2.54 -10.59 6.32
CA ALA A 86 3.81 -9.92 6.06
C ALA A 86 4.89 -10.86 5.46
N ASP A 87 4.80 -12.16 5.72
CA ASP A 87 5.75 -13.15 5.17
C ASP A 87 5.70 -13.25 3.64
N LEU A 88 4.59 -12.80 3.04
CA LEU A 88 4.41 -12.76 1.58
C LEU A 88 5.11 -11.55 0.93
N ILE A 89 5.52 -10.54 1.71
CA ILE A 89 6.07 -9.28 1.18
C ILE A 89 7.32 -9.51 0.31
N PRO A 90 8.34 -10.29 0.72
CA PRO A 90 9.54 -10.48 -0.11
C PRO A 90 9.21 -11.08 -1.48
N ALA A 91 8.41 -12.15 -1.50
CA ALA A 91 7.98 -12.81 -2.74
C ALA A 91 7.10 -11.88 -3.61
N THR A 92 6.24 -11.08 -2.98
CA THR A 92 5.40 -10.10 -3.67
C THR A 92 6.24 -9.01 -4.35
N ILE A 93 7.25 -8.47 -3.66
CA ILE A 93 8.20 -7.51 -4.26
C ILE A 93 8.96 -8.15 -5.41
N ASP A 94 9.48 -9.37 -5.24
CA ASP A 94 10.21 -10.06 -6.29
C ASP A 94 9.35 -10.32 -7.54
N SER A 95 8.07 -10.61 -7.36
CA SER A 95 7.12 -10.76 -8.48
C SER A 95 6.97 -9.46 -9.30
N CYS A 96 7.01 -8.30 -8.63
CA CYS A 96 6.89 -6.98 -9.24
C CYS A 96 8.16 -6.60 -10.02
N PHE A 97 9.32 -6.93 -9.45
CA PHE A 97 10.63 -6.61 -10.03
C PHE A 97 11.20 -7.70 -10.95
N LYS A 98 10.44 -8.77 -11.23
CA LYS A 98 10.91 -9.94 -12.01
C LYS A 98 11.47 -9.56 -13.39
N GLN A 99 10.93 -8.52 -14.02
CA GLN A 99 11.35 -8.03 -15.34
C GLN A 99 12.20 -6.75 -15.27
N SER A 100 12.52 -6.25 -14.07
CA SER A 100 13.33 -5.04 -13.94
C SER A 100 14.81 -5.38 -14.15
N HIS A 101 15.44 -4.78 -15.15
CA HIS A 101 16.87 -4.94 -15.41
C HIS A 101 17.65 -3.82 -14.72
N GLY A 102 17.99 -4.02 -13.44
CA GLY A 102 18.90 -3.13 -12.70
C GLY A 102 18.34 -2.55 -11.39
N PRO A 103 19.15 -1.74 -10.69
CA PRO A 103 18.82 -1.24 -9.35
C PRO A 103 17.90 0.00 -9.34
N LEU A 104 17.52 0.52 -10.51
CA LEU A 104 16.96 1.86 -10.69
C LEU A 104 15.48 2.00 -10.33
N GLY A 105 14.79 0.92 -9.98
CA GLY A 105 13.34 0.92 -9.73
C GLY A 105 12.53 0.45 -10.94
N ILE A 106 11.20 0.56 -10.87
CA ILE A 106 10.27 0.26 -11.96
C ILE A 106 9.45 1.50 -12.34
N SER A 107 9.06 1.60 -13.61
CA SER A 107 8.19 2.67 -14.11
C SER A 107 6.73 2.43 -13.75
N GLU A 108 5.88 3.44 -14.00
CA GLU A 108 4.43 3.37 -13.81
C GLU A 108 3.82 2.22 -14.60
N ASP A 109 4.18 2.06 -15.88
CA ASP A 109 3.62 1.04 -16.76
C ASP A 109 3.88 -0.38 -16.23
N VAL A 110 5.10 -0.63 -15.71
CA VAL A 110 5.47 -1.93 -15.12
C VAL A 110 4.68 -2.17 -13.83
N PHE A 111 4.55 -1.15 -12.99
CA PHE A 111 3.78 -1.25 -11.74
C PHE A 111 2.29 -1.47 -12.02
N MET A 112 1.69 -0.75 -12.98
CA MET A 112 0.30 -0.94 -13.40
C MET A 112 0.08 -2.34 -13.99
N ALA A 113 0.95 -2.79 -14.91
CA ALA A 113 0.85 -4.12 -15.49
C ALA A 113 0.98 -5.24 -14.45
N TRP A 114 1.77 -5.01 -13.39
CA TRP A 114 1.87 -5.92 -12.26
C TRP A 114 0.61 -5.93 -11.40
N LEU A 115 0.02 -4.76 -11.08
CA LEU A 115 -1.23 -4.65 -10.32
C LEU A 115 -2.40 -5.34 -11.03
N MET A 116 -2.47 -5.25 -12.36
CA MET A 116 -3.50 -5.92 -13.17
C MET A 116 -3.41 -7.46 -13.12
N ARG A 117 -2.33 -8.02 -12.57
CA ARG A 117 -2.21 -9.46 -12.29
C ARG A 117 -2.67 -9.84 -10.88
N GLU A 118 -3.28 -8.90 -10.17
CA GLU A 118 -3.88 -9.10 -8.85
C GLU A 118 -2.92 -9.75 -7.85
N PRO A 119 -1.80 -9.07 -7.51
CA PRO A 119 -0.83 -9.63 -6.58
C PRO A 119 -1.49 -9.89 -5.23
N GLN A 120 -1.18 -11.04 -4.62
CA GLN A 120 -1.88 -11.58 -3.44
C GLN A 120 -2.11 -10.55 -2.32
N LEU A 121 -1.12 -9.72 -1.98
CA LEU A 121 -1.25 -8.73 -0.89
C LEU A 121 -2.13 -7.51 -1.24
N LEU A 122 -2.55 -7.36 -2.49
CA LEU A 122 -3.33 -6.21 -2.98
C LEU A 122 -4.63 -6.61 -3.68
N VAL A 123 -4.88 -7.90 -3.94
CA VAL A 123 -6.09 -8.38 -4.63
C VAL A 123 -7.40 -7.98 -3.97
N TRP A 124 -7.39 -7.75 -2.65
CA TRP A 124 -8.56 -7.31 -1.89
C TRP A 124 -8.99 -5.86 -2.19
N LEU A 125 -8.12 -5.08 -2.85
CA LEU A 125 -8.42 -3.71 -3.26
C LEU A 125 -9.15 -3.65 -4.62
N SER A 126 -9.13 -4.76 -5.38
CA SER A 126 -9.67 -4.88 -6.74
C SER A 126 -11.20 -4.78 -6.82
#